data_AF-A0A7W1KQD5-F1
#
_entry.id   AF-A0A7W1KQD5-F1
#
_cell.length_a   1.000
_cell.length_b   1.000
_cell.length_c   1.000
_cell.angle_alpha   90.00
_cell.angle_beta   90.00
_cell.angle_gamma   90.00
#
_symmetry.space_group_name_H-M   'P 1'
#
loop_
_entity.id
_entity.type
_entity.pdbx_description
1 polymer ?
#
loop_
_entity_poly.entity_id
_entity_poly.type
_entity_poly.pdbx_seq_one_letter_code
_entity_poly.pdbx_strand_id
1 'polypeptide(L)'
;MTKTSERAALGAVIGLIGGVVATGPMTVAMILWHRRLPASERYALPPREITMKLARGVGVSHKMNSEARAAATLLAHFGYGGAAGALYGAVADKIPVPTLCKGIGFGLLLWSASYLGLLPGTGVLKTAADHPARRNALMIAAHAVWGAALAGVSDLLQKETRDAGLSPFSTTAAPHKDL
;
A
#
# COMPACT_ATOMS: atom_id res chain seq x y z
N MET A 1 18.87 18.91 12.11
CA MET A 1 18.26 17.64 11.67
C MET A 1 19.31 16.88 10.85
N THR A 2 19.45 15.57 11.03
CA THR A 2 20.58 14.79 10.46
C THR A 2 20.28 14.31 9.04
N LYS A 3 21.33 14.09 8.22
CA LYS A 3 21.21 13.57 6.85
C LYS A 3 20.31 12.33 6.70
N THR A 4 20.26 11.51 7.75
CA THR A 4 19.45 10.29 7.83
C THR A 4 17.94 10.56 7.87
N SER A 5 17.49 11.61 8.57
CA SER A 5 16.06 11.93 8.68
C SER A 5 15.50 12.48 7.37
N GLU A 6 16.30 13.21 6.61
CA GLU A 6 15.91 13.74 5.30
C GLU A 6 15.76 12.63 4.26
N ARG A 7 16.69 11.66 4.26
CA ARG A 7 16.57 10.46 3.41
C ARG A 7 15.33 9.64 3.75
N ALA A 8 15.04 9.48 5.04
CA ALA A 8 13.84 8.78 5.48
C ALA A 8 12.55 9.53 5.07
N ALA A 9 12.54 10.86 5.15
CA ALA A 9 11.40 11.67 4.75
C ALA A 9 11.15 11.60 3.23
N LEU A 10 12.20 11.73 2.41
CA LEU A 10 12.11 11.56 0.97
C LEU A 10 11.66 10.14 0.60
N GLY A 11 12.24 9.13 1.25
CA GLY A 11 11.84 7.73 1.10
C GLY A 11 10.35 7.55 1.41
N ALA A 12 9.85 8.16 2.50
CA ALA A 12 8.44 8.11 2.86
C ALA A 12 7.54 8.78 1.81
N VAL A 13 7.94 9.92 1.23
CA VAL A 13 7.16 10.57 0.15
C VAL A 13 7.14 9.70 -1.11
N ILE A 14 8.28 9.17 -1.53
CA ILE A 14 8.37 8.26 -2.69
C ILE A 14 7.53 6.99 -2.45
N GLY A 15 7.63 6.44 -1.25
CA GLY A 15 6.85 5.29 -0.81
C GLY A 15 5.36 5.58 -0.81
N LEU A 16 4.94 6.76 -0.37
CA LEU A 16 3.55 7.20 -0.39
C LEU A 16 2.99 7.21 -1.81
N ILE A 17 3.71 7.86 -2.74
CA ILE A 17 3.32 7.91 -4.16
C ILE A 17 3.26 6.49 -4.73
N GLY A 18 4.29 5.68 -4.46
CA GLY A 18 4.36 4.28 -4.87
C GLY A 18 3.17 3.46 -4.36
N GLY A 19 2.77 3.65 -3.10
CA GLY A 19 1.66 2.95 -2.47
C GLY A 19 0.30 3.32 -3.06
N VAL A 20 0.09 4.61 -3.37
CA VAL A 20 -1.10 5.09 -4.10
C VAL A 20 -1.16 4.47 -5.48
N VAL A 21 -0.07 4.53 -6.26
CA VAL A 21 -0.02 3.96 -7.61
C VAL A 21 -0.23 2.45 -7.59
N ALA A 22 0.43 1.73 -6.68
CA ALA A 22 0.34 0.28 -6.53
C ALA A 22 -1.06 -0.22 -6.15
N THR A 23 -1.88 0.63 -5.53
CA THR A 23 -3.27 0.29 -5.18
C THR A 23 -4.13 0.07 -6.43
N GLY A 24 -3.78 0.71 -7.56
CA GLY A 24 -4.45 0.51 -8.86
C GLY A 24 -4.35 -0.93 -9.36
N PRO A 25 -3.14 -1.46 -9.67
CA PRO A 25 -2.95 -2.85 -10.09
C PRO A 25 -3.55 -3.87 -9.13
N MET A 26 -3.42 -3.66 -7.81
CA MET A 26 -4.07 -4.50 -6.81
C MET A 26 -5.59 -4.52 -6.95
N THR A 27 -6.20 -3.34 -7.12
CA THR A 27 -7.65 -3.20 -7.28
C THR A 27 -8.14 -3.93 -8.53
N VAL A 28 -7.42 -3.79 -9.65
CA VAL A 28 -7.72 -4.52 -10.89
C VAL A 28 -7.63 -6.03 -10.66
N ALA A 29 -6.56 -6.51 -10.04
CA ALA A 29 -6.36 -7.93 -9.75
C ALA A 29 -7.49 -8.49 -8.86
N MET A 30 -7.86 -7.77 -7.80
CA MET A 30 -8.98 -8.14 -6.93
C MET A 30 -10.29 -8.25 -7.71
N ILE A 31 -10.63 -7.26 -8.54
CA ILE A 31 -11.88 -7.26 -9.32
C ILE A 31 -11.90 -8.43 -10.30
N LEU A 32 -10.80 -8.65 -11.03
CA LEU A 32 -10.71 -9.72 -12.03
C LEU A 32 -10.84 -11.11 -11.38
N TRP A 33 -10.13 -11.35 -10.29
CA TRP A 33 -10.16 -12.65 -9.60
C TRP A 33 -11.44 -12.86 -8.80
N HIS A 34 -12.06 -11.80 -8.26
CA HIS A 34 -13.33 -11.91 -7.53
C HIS A 34 -14.46 -12.41 -8.42
N ARG A 35 -14.48 -12.00 -9.69
CA ARG A 35 -15.47 -12.47 -10.68
C ARG A 35 -15.42 -13.98 -10.90
N ARG A 36 -14.26 -14.61 -10.63
CA ARG A 36 -14.02 -16.06 -10.78
C ARG A 36 -14.34 -16.87 -9.53
N LEU A 37 -14.73 -16.24 -8.42
CA LEU A 37 -15.14 -16.95 -7.20
C LEU A 37 -16.54 -17.57 -7.35
N PRO A 38 -16.83 -18.66 -6.60
CA PRO A 38 -18.19 -19.19 -6.47
C PRO A 38 -19.18 -18.12 -6.00
N ALA A 39 -20.45 -18.21 -6.42
CA ALA A 39 -21.46 -17.21 -6.08
C ALA A 39 -21.60 -16.98 -4.56
N SER A 40 -21.51 -18.04 -3.76
CA SER A 40 -21.56 -17.99 -2.29
C SER A 40 -20.39 -17.20 -1.67
N GLU A 41 -19.26 -17.08 -2.36
CA GLU A 41 -18.06 -16.37 -1.89
C GLU A 41 -17.91 -14.96 -2.49
N ARG A 42 -18.81 -14.56 -3.41
CA ARG A 42 -18.76 -13.26 -4.11
C ARG A 42 -19.42 -12.11 -3.33
N TYR A 43 -19.32 -12.13 -2.01
CA TYR A 43 -19.65 -10.96 -1.19
C TYR A 43 -18.59 -9.85 -1.39
N ALA A 44 -18.82 -8.68 -0.81
CA ALA A 44 -18.01 -7.49 -1.06
C ALA A 44 -16.49 -7.71 -0.85
N LEU A 45 -15.68 -7.06 -1.68
CA LEU A 45 -14.23 -7.03 -1.49
C LEU A 45 -13.89 -6.28 -0.18
N PRO A 46 -12.81 -6.65 0.52
CA PRO A 46 -12.47 -6.09 1.83
C PRO A 46 -12.44 -4.55 1.90
N PRO A 47 -11.92 -3.80 0.91
CA PRO A 47 -11.97 -2.34 0.98
C PRO A 47 -13.38 -1.80 1.22
N ARG A 48 -14.38 -2.36 0.51
CA ARG A 48 -15.79 -1.96 0.69
C ARG A 48 -16.33 -2.40 2.04
N GLU A 49 -16.02 -3.62 2.49
CA GLU A 49 -16.49 -4.11 3.80
C GLU A 49 -15.95 -3.28 4.95
N ILE A 50 -14.64 -3.03 4.96
CA ILE A 50 -13.92 -2.25 5.96
C ILE A 50 -14.49 -0.83 6.00
N THR A 51 -14.50 -0.12 4.87
CA THR A 51 -15.03 1.25 4.80
C THR A 51 -16.46 1.31 5.30
N MET A 52 -17.32 0.37 4.90
CA MET A 52 -18.72 0.41 5.31
C MET A 52 -18.92 0.06 6.78
N LYS A 53 -18.06 -0.79 7.36
CA LYS A 53 -18.15 -1.09 8.79
C LYS A 53 -17.64 0.05 9.66
N LEU A 54 -16.56 0.73 9.23
CA LEU A 54 -16.10 1.96 9.89
C LEU A 54 -17.15 3.07 9.79
N ALA A 55 -17.72 3.30 8.60
CA ALA A 55 -18.78 4.28 8.40
C ALA A 55 -20.04 3.99 9.24
N ARG A 56 -20.36 2.72 9.47
CA ARG A 56 -21.42 2.32 10.41
C ARG A 56 -21.03 2.61 11.85
N GLY A 57 -19.80 2.29 12.26
CA GLY A 57 -19.28 2.53 13.61
C GLY A 57 -19.32 4.01 14.02
N VAL A 58 -19.07 4.92 13.08
CA VAL A 58 -19.15 6.38 13.32
C VAL A 58 -20.51 7.00 12.95
N GLY A 59 -21.52 6.18 12.63
CA GLY A 59 -22.89 6.63 12.42
C GLY A 59 -23.16 7.40 11.13
N VAL A 60 -22.25 7.43 10.15
CA VAL A 60 -22.43 8.20 8.90
C VAL A 60 -22.96 7.36 7.73
N SER A 61 -22.96 6.03 7.85
CA SER A 61 -23.32 5.13 6.75
C SER A 61 -24.74 5.30 6.22
N HIS A 62 -25.68 5.80 7.03
CA HIS A 62 -27.08 6.01 6.60
C HIS A 62 -27.23 7.23 5.66
N LYS A 63 -26.28 8.17 5.70
CA LYS A 63 -26.28 9.39 4.88
C LYS A 63 -25.60 9.20 3.51
N MET A 64 -25.01 8.03 3.27
CA MET A 64 -24.21 7.78 2.08
C MET A 64 -25.05 7.13 0.98
N ASN A 65 -25.17 7.80 -0.18
CA ASN A 65 -25.65 7.18 -1.41
C ASN A 65 -24.59 6.24 -2.01
N SER A 66 -24.91 5.59 -3.14
CA SER A 66 -24.05 4.59 -3.78
C SER A 66 -22.70 5.18 -4.19
N GLU A 67 -22.72 6.39 -4.74
CA GLU A 67 -21.58 7.16 -5.21
C GLU A 67 -20.65 7.52 -4.04
N ALA A 68 -21.21 8.07 -2.95
CA ALA A 68 -20.45 8.42 -1.76
C ALA A 68 -19.78 7.21 -1.12
N ARG A 69 -20.46 6.05 -1.09
CA ARG A 69 -19.84 4.81 -0.59
C ARG A 69 -18.72 4.34 -1.50
N ALA A 70 -18.86 4.46 -2.81
CA ALA A 70 -17.82 4.08 -3.77
C ALA A 70 -16.60 4.99 -3.64
N ALA A 71 -16.82 6.31 -3.59
CA ALA A 71 -15.78 7.31 -3.38
C ALA A 71 -15.06 7.09 -2.04
N ALA A 72 -15.79 6.89 -0.94
CA ALA A 72 -15.20 6.61 0.36
C ALA A 72 -14.38 5.31 0.36
N THR A 73 -14.86 4.28 -0.34
CA THR A 73 -14.12 3.01 -0.47
C THR A 73 -12.81 3.21 -1.22
N LEU A 74 -12.84 3.93 -2.35
CA LEU A 74 -11.65 4.21 -3.13
C LEU A 74 -10.68 5.11 -2.35
N LEU A 75 -11.15 6.21 -1.77
CA LEU A 75 -10.32 7.11 -0.97
C LEU A 75 -9.67 6.39 0.21
N ALA A 76 -10.42 5.57 0.95
CA ALA A 76 -9.86 4.80 2.05
C ALA A 76 -8.84 3.77 1.55
N HIS A 77 -9.10 3.08 0.43
CA HIS A 77 -8.21 2.06 -0.10
C HIS A 77 -6.89 2.64 -0.59
N PHE A 78 -6.95 3.69 -1.41
CA PHE A 78 -5.76 4.38 -1.94
C PHE A 78 -5.02 5.15 -0.84
N GLY A 79 -5.74 5.77 0.10
CA GLY A 79 -5.15 6.42 1.26
C GLY A 79 -4.41 5.44 2.17
N TYR A 80 -4.99 4.28 2.46
CA TYR A 80 -4.33 3.22 3.21
C TYR A 80 -3.09 2.68 2.46
N GLY A 81 -3.21 2.44 1.15
CA GLY A 81 -2.08 2.05 0.31
C GLY A 81 -0.94 3.08 0.32
N GLY A 82 -1.25 4.37 0.22
CA GLY A 82 -0.27 5.44 0.36
C GLY A 82 0.39 5.49 1.74
N ALA A 83 -0.40 5.39 2.81
CA ALA A 83 0.13 5.37 4.17
C ALA A 83 1.07 4.17 4.42
N ALA A 84 0.68 2.98 3.98
CA ALA A 84 1.53 1.79 4.06
C ALA A 84 2.78 1.90 3.17
N GLY A 85 2.64 2.49 1.98
CA GLY A 85 3.76 2.79 1.09
C GLY A 85 4.76 3.76 1.72
N ALA A 86 4.30 4.77 2.46
CA ALA A 86 5.19 5.69 3.18
C ALA A 86 6.05 4.96 4.22
N LEU A 87 5.45 4.01 4.95
CA LEU A 87 6.17 3.15 5.88
C LEU A 87 7.23 2.31 5.16
N TYR A 88 6.87 1.70 4.03
CA TYR A 88 7.81 0.95 3.18
C TYR A 88 9.00 1.83 2.77
N GLY A 89 8.74 2.99 2.18
CA GLY A 89 9.78 3.88 1.67
C GLY A 89 10.71 4.44 2.74
N ALA A 90 10.23 4.58 3.99
CA ALA A 90 11.06 5.01 5.12
C ALA A 90 12.07 3.95 5.59
N VAL A 91 11.84 2.67 5.29
CA VAL A 91 12.63 1.54 5.84
C VAL A 91 13.26 0.62 4.79
N ALA A 92 12.74 0.58 3.56
CA ALA A 92 13.11 -0.41 2.56
C ALA A 92 14.59 -0.35 2.13
N ASP A 93 15.24 0.81 2.23
CA ASP A 93 16.64 1.00 1.87
C ASP A 93 17.60 0.33 2.87
N LYS A 94 17.11 0.01 4.08
CA LYS A 94 17.91 -0.63 5.15
C LYS A 94 17.98 -2.15 5.02
N ILE A 95 17.21 -2.74 4.11
CA ILE A 95 17.06 -4.19 3.98
C ILE A 95 17.85 -4.65 2.74
N PRO A 96 18.92 -5.45 2.89
CA PRO A 96 19.79 -5.87 1.79
C PRO A 96 19.21 -7.10 1.05
N VAL A 97 17.99 -6.98 0.54
CA VAL A 97 17.34 -8.03 -0.27
C VAL A 97 16.83 -7.43 -1.59
N PRO A 98 16.63 -8.24 -2.65
CA PRO A 98 16.20 -7.73 -3.95
C PRO A 98 14.92 -6.90 -3.87
N THR A 99 14.85 -5.81 -4.65
CA THR A 99 13.75 -4.84 -4.65
C THR A 99 12.38 -5.51 -4.73
N LEU A 100 12.19 -6.45 -5.66
CA LEU A 100 10.93 -7.16 -5.81
C LEU A 100 10.56 -8.01 -4.58
N CYS A 101 11.54 -8.69 -3.98
CA CYS A 101 11.35 -9.48 -2.77
C CYS A 101 10.98 -8.60 -1.57
N LYS A 102 11.57 -7.40 -1.44
CA LYS A 102 11.19 -6.42 -0.41
C LYS A 102 9.72 -6.02 -0.54
N GLY A 103 9.32 -5.65 -1.75
CA GLY A 103 7.95 -5.24 -2.04
C GLY A 103 6.94 -6.34 -1.74
N ILE A 104 7.13 -7.53 -2.33
CA ILE A 104 6.23 -8.67 -2.11
C ILE A 104 6.20 -9.05 -0.63
N GLY A 105 7.35 -9.17 0.02
CA GLY A 105 7.44 -9.49 1.45
C GLY A 105 6.71 -8.46 2.32
N PHE A 106 6.85 -7.16 2.01
CA PHE A 106 6.14 -6.10 2.72
C PHE A 106 4.62 -6.18 2.50
N GLY A 107 4.17 -6.42 1.27
CA GLY A 107 2.75 -6.61 0.97
C GLY A 107 2.14 -7.79 1.71
N LEU A 108 2.84 -8.92 1.78
CA LEU A 108 2.42 -10.12 2.52
C LEU A 108 2.43 -9.90 4.04
N LEU A 109 3.41 -9.17 4.56
CA LEU A 109 3.44 -8.76 5.96
C LEU A 109 2.27 -7.84 6.29
N LEU A 110 1.99 -6.86 5.44
CA LEU A 110 0.86 -5.94 5.61
C LEU A 110 -0.48 -6.68 5.59
N TRP A 111 -0.65 -7.62 4.66
CA TRP A 111 -1.82 -8.49 4.60
C TRP A 111 -1.98 -9.30 5.88
N SER A 112 -0.94 -10.05 6.28
CA SER A 112 -1.02 -10.93 7.45
C SER A 112 -1.27 -10.14 8.75
N ALA A 113 -0.52 -9.06 8.99
CA ALA A 113 -0.72 -8.19 10.13
C ALA A 113 -2.15 -7.60 10.19
N SER A 114 -2.71 -7.24 9.03
CA SER A 114 -4.05 -6.67 8.96
C SER A 114 -5.15 -7.71 9.16
N TYR A 115 -5.10 -8.82 8.43
CA TYR A 115 -6.20 -9.80 8.36
C TYR A 115 -6.17 -10.83 9.49
N LEU A 116 -5.02 -11.03 10.16
CA LEU A 116 -4.90 -11.90 11.32
C LEU A 116 -4.86 -11.12 12.64
N GLY A 117 -4.45 -9.84 12.61
CA GLY A 117 -4.25 -9.02 13.80
C GLY A 117 -5.21 -7.83 13.88
N LEU A 118 -4.91 -6.76 13.14
CA LEU A 118 -5.56 -5.45 13.33
C LEU A 118 -7.07 -5.48 13.09
N LEU A 119 -7.52 -6.04 11.96
CA LEU A 119 -8.94 -6.03 11.59
C LEU A 119 -9.78 -6.93 12.50
N PRO A 120 -9.33 -8.13 12.90
CA PRO A 120 -10.01 -8.93 13.91
C PRO A 120 -9.98 -8.30 15.30
N GLY A 121 -8.82 -7.79 15.74
CA GLY A 121 -8.65 -7.19 17.07
C GLY A 121 -9.50 -5.93 17.28
N THR A 122 -9.83 -5.21 16.20
CA THR A 122 -10.74 -4.06 16.22
C THR A 122 -12.19 -4.42 15.91
N GLY A 123 -12.49 -5.71 15.71
CA GLY A 123 -13.82 -6.19 15.34
C GLY A 123 -14.27 -5.72 13.96
N VAL A 124 -13.37 -5.23 13.09
CA VAL A 124 -13.71 -4.73 11.75
C VAL A 124 -13.98 -5.88 10.77
N LEU A 125 -13.15 -6.92 10.77
CA LEU A 125 -13.42 -8.15 10.01
C LEU A 125 -13.26 -9.36 10.92
N LYS A 126 -13.79 -10.50 10.50
CA LYS A 126 -13.39 -11.79 11.09
C LYS A 126 -11.94 -12.08 10.71
N THR A 127 -11.29 -12.96 11.46
CA THR A 127 -9.91 -13.36 11.15
C THR A 127 -9.84 -14.06 9.80
N ALA A 128 -8.69 -13.96 9.12
CA ALA A 128 -8.46 -14.64 7.85
C ALA A 128 -8.78 -16.15 7.92
N ALA A 129 -8.55 -16.79 9.08
CA ALA A 129 -8.85 -18.21 9.29
C ALA A 129 -10.33 -18.56 9.09
N ASP A 130 -11.24 -17.60 9.30
CA ASP A 130 -12.69 -17.82 9.16
C ASP A 130 -13.20 -17.51 7.74
N HIS A 131 -12.33 -17.03 6.85
CA HIS A 131 -12.67 -16.74 5.46
C HIS A 131 -12.41 -17.95 4.55
N PRO A 132 -13.18 -18.12 3.45
CA PRO A 132 -12.91 -19.17 2.48
C PRO A 132 -11.47 -19.11 1.95
N ALA A 133 -10.81 -20.27 1.81
CA ALA A 133 -9.42 -20.35 1.38
C ALA A 133 -9.17 -19.64 0.04
N ARG A 134 -10.13 -19.69 -0.90
CA ARG A 134 -10.06 -18.99 -2.19
C ARG A 134 -10.06 -17.47 -2.04
N ARG A 135 -10.80 -16.93 -1.08
CA ARG A 135 -10.77 -15.50 -0.75
C ARG A 135 -9.43 -15.09 -0.14
N ASN A 136 -8.88 -15.91 0.74
CA ASN A 136 -7.54 -15.67 1.29
C ASN A 136 -6.49 -15.70 0.19
N ALA A 137 -6.51 -16.71 -0.68
CA ALA A 137 -5.59 -16.81 -1.82
C ALA A 137 -5.67 -15.58 -2.73
N LEU A 138 -6.89 -15.12 -3.05
CA LEU A 138 -7.11 -13.88 -3.82
C LEU A 138 -6.48 -12.69 -3.11
N MET A 139 -6.72 -12.51 -1.80
CA MET A 139 -6.21 -11.36 -1.07
C MET A 139 -4.69 -11.41 -0.91
N ILE A 140 -4.11 -12.57 -0.65
CA ILE A 140 -2.65 -12.79 -0.60
C ILE A 140 -2.03 -12.40 -1.94
N ALA A 141 -2.56 -12.92 -3.05
CA ALA A 141 -2.06 -12.62 -4.38
C ALA A 141 -2.20 -11.12 -4.71
N ALA A 142 -3.31 -10.49 -4.34
CA ALA A 142 -3.51 -9.06 -4.54
C ALA A 142 -2.48 -8.21 -3.78
N HIS A 143 -2.14 -8.58 -2.54
CA HIS A 143 -1.11 -7.87 -1.77
C HIS A 143 0.30 -8.14 -2.29
N ALA A 144 0.56 -9.31 -2.87
CA ALA A 144 1.82 -9.56 -3.59
C ALA A 144 1.94 -8.66 -4.84
N VAL A 145 0.86 -8.50 -5.62
CA VAL A 145 0.80 -7.56 -6.75
C VAL A 145 1.03 -6.12 -6.30
N TRP A 146 0.36 -5.70 -5.23
CA TRP A 146 0.58 -4.38 -4.63
C TRP A 146 2.03 -4.17 -4.21
N GLY A 147 2.61 -5.13 -3.48
CA GLY A 147 3.98 -5.08 -3.02
C GLY A 147 4.99 -5.00 -4.16
N ALA A 148 4.81 -5.80 -5.20
CA ALA A 148 5.65 -5.77 -6.40
C ALA A 148 5.58 -4.40 -7.11
N ALA A 149 4.37 -3.87 -7.32
CA ALA A 149 4.17 -2.56 -7.94
C ALA A 149 4.76 -1.43 -7.09
N LEU A 150 4.55 -1.46 -5.77
CA LEU A 150 5.12 -0.49 -4.83
C LEU A 150 6.64 -0.46 -4.95
N ALA A 151 7.29 -1.62 -4.89
CA ALA A 151 8.74 -1.70 -4.98
C ALA A 151 9.27 -1.19 -6.34
N GLY A 152 8.61 -1.54 -7.44
CA GLY A 152 8.99 -1.06 -8.78
C GLY A 152 8.85 0.45 -8.94
N VAL A 153 7.71 1.03 -8.51
CA VAL A 153 7.47 2.47 -8.59
C VAL A 153 8.41 3.24 -7.67
N SER A 154 8.61 2.77 -6.44
CA SER A 154 9.53 3.43 -5.51
C SER A 154 10.98 3.39 -6.00
N ASP A 155 11.45 2.26 -6.54
CA ASP A 155 12.80 2.14 -7.10
C ASP A 155 13.00 3.06 -8.31
N LEU A 156 12.01 3.15 -9.20
CA LEU A 156 12.03 4.09 -10.32
C LEU A 156 12.13 5.55 -9.83
N LEU A 157 11.23 5.96 -8.93
CA LEU A 157 11.22 7.34 -8.41
C LEU A 157 12.49 7.68 -7.64
N GLN A 158 13.07 6.74 -6.89
CA GLN A 158 14.36 6.93 -6.22
C GLN A 158 15.50 7.14 -7.24
N LYS A 159 15.52 6.36 -8.33
CA LYS A 159 16.50 6.53 -9.42
C LYS A 159 16.37 7.91 -10.05
N GLU A 160 15.16 8.31 -10.46
CA GLU A 160 14.90 9.62 -11.06
C GLU A 160 15.28 10.78 -10.12
N THR A 161 14.96 10.67 -8.82
CA THR A 161 15.30 11.71 -7.84
C THR A 161 16.81 11.85 -7.66
N ARG A 162 17.55 10.74 -7.72
CA ARG A 162 19.01 10.74 -7.65
C ARG A 162 19.61 11.34 -8.93
N ASP A 163 19.12 10.93 -10.08
CA ASP A 163 19.66 11.34 -11.38
C ASP A 163 19.37 12.83 -11.68
N ALA A 164 18.25 13.35 -11.18
CA ALA A 164 17.91 14.78 -11.22
C ALA A 164 18.70 15.64 -10.21
N GLY A 165 19.58 15.05 -9.39
CA GLY A 165 20.29 15.79 -8.33
C GLY A 165 19.37 16.32 -7.22
N LEU A 166 18.13 15.85 -7.15
CA LEU A 166 17.13 16.22 -6.14
C LEU A 166 17.29 15.41 -4.84
N SER A 167 18.36 14.62 -4.74
CA SER A 167 18.74 14.04 -3.45
C SER A 167 18.96 15.15 -2.42
N PRO A 168 18.72 14.91 -1.12
CA PRO A 168 19.00 15.90 -0.08
C PRO A 168 20.48 16.31 0.03
N PHE A 169 21.37 15.82 -0.86
CA PHE A 169 22.82 16.01 -0.85
C PHE A 169 23.42 16.33 -2.22
N SER A 170 22.85 17.25 -2.98
CA SER A 170 23.67 17.94 -3.99
C SER A 170 24.69 18.84 -3.27
N THR A 171 25.78 18.23 -2.80
CA THR A 171 27.03 18.94 -2.49
C THR A 171 27.95 18.79 -3.69
N THR A 172 27.60 19.42 -4.81
CA THR A 172 28.58 19.69 -5.85
C THR A 172 29.09 21.12 -5.63
N ALA A 173 29.90 21.30 -4.60
CA ALA A 173 30.96 22.28 -4.70
C ALA A 173 31.89 21.72 -5.79
N ALA A 174 31.76 22.21 -7.01
CA ALA A 174 32.80 22.01 -8.00
C ALA A 174 34.07 22.63 -7.39
N PRO A 175 35.17 21.88 -7.22
CA PRO A 175 36.45 22.53 -7.00
C PRO A 175 36.72 23.35 -8.26
N HIS A 176 36.69 24.67 -8.13
CA HIS A 176 37.43 25.53 -9.04
C HIS A 176 38.86 25.02 -9.01
N LYS A 177 39.25 24.25 -10.03
CA LYS A 177 40.65 23.97 -10.31
C LYS A 177 41.24 25.29 -10.77
N ASP A 178 41.99 25.89 -9.87
CA ASP A 178 43.12 26.80 -10.02
C ASP A 178 43.32 27.46 -11.40
N LEU A 179 43.32 28.80 -11.40
CA LEU A 179 44.45 29.69 -11.73
C LEU A 179 43.96 31.10 -12.04
#